data_AF-A0A6S6S0B9-F1
#
_entry.id   AF-A0A6S6S0B9-F1
#
_cell.length_a   1.000
_cell.length_b   1.000
_cell.length_c   1.000
_cell.angle_alpha   90.00
_cell.angle_beta   90.00
_cell.angle_gamma   90.00
#
_symmetry.space_group_name_H-M   'P 1'
#
loop_
_entity.id
_entity.type
_entity.pdbx_description
1 polymer ?
#
loop_
_entity_poly.entity_id
_entity_poly.type
_entity_poly.pdbx_seq_one_letter_code
_entity_poly.pdbx_strand_id
1 'polypeptide(L)'
;MGRTQLQDPVSMTVGQEFHPFATLLKEEIKNLHRASELLFEVNLGATAIGTRFNTAAGYQELVVKKLAKVTGLPCIPAEDLIEATSDCGAYITVHAGLKRLAVKLSKICNDLRLLSSSPRAGLKEINLPELQAGSSIMPAKVNPVIPEVVNKACFKVISNDTCVTIAAEAGQLQL
;
A
#
# COMPACT_ATOMS: atom_id res chain seq x y z
N MET A 1 10.93 -21.00 -19.24
CA MET A 1 9.95 -20.82 -20.33
C MET A 1 8.94 -19.78 -19.87
N GLY A 2 8.46 -18.88 -20.74
CA GLY A 2 7.33 -18.02 -20.37
C GLY A 2 6.08 -18.87 -20.15
N ARG A 3 5.13 -18.45 -19.31
CA ARG A 3 3.87 -19.16 -19.05
C ARG A 3 2.66 -18.23 -19.04
N THR A 4 1.65 -18.56 -19.83
CA THR A 4 0.32 -17.92 -19.78
C THR A 4 -0.71 -18.97 -19.42
N GLN A 5 -1.60 -18.68 -18.45
CA GLN A 5 -2.53 -19.67 -17.89
C GLN A 5 -1.83 -20.97 -17.39
N LEU A 6 -0.58 -20.84 -16.93
CA LEU A 6 0.30 -21.95 -16.53
C LEU A 6 0.65 -22.95 -17.65
N GLN A 7 0.35 -22.63 -18.91
CA GLN A 7 0.76 -23.39 -20.10
C GLN A 7 2.00 -22.77 -20.73
N ASP A 8 2.66 -23.48 -21.64
CA ASP A 8 3.89 -23.04 -22.34
C ASP A 8 3.56 -22.29 -23.65
N PRO A 9 3.61 -20.94 -23.68
CA PRO A 9 3.44 -20.14 -24.89
C PRO A 9 4.74 -20.01 -25.71
N VAL A 10 5.72 -19.25 -25.19
CA VAL A 10 6.94 -18.83 -25.89
C VAL A 10 8.10 -18.58 -24.91
N SER A 11 9.33 -18.60 -25.41
CA SER A 11 10.54 -18.36 -24.61
C SER A 11 10.69 -16.89 -24.20
N MET A 12 11.32 -16.68 -23.04
CA MET A 12 11.76 -15.38 -22.54
C MET A 12 12.98 -15.55 -21.64
N THR A 13 13.73 -14.48 -21.41
CA THR A 13 14.86 -14.45 -20.48
C THR A 13 14.39 -14.18 -19.04
N VAL A 14 15.17 -14.62 -18.05
CA VAL A 14 14.90 -14.30 -16.63
C VAL A 14 14.94 -12.78 -16.38
N GLY A 15 15.80 -12.05 -17.10
CA GLY A 15 15.82 -10.58 -17.03
C GLY A 15 14.50 -9.94 -17.48
N GLN A 16 13.86 -10.47 -18.53
CA GLN A 16 12.54 -10.04 -18.99
C GLN A 16 11.41 -10.41 -18.01
N GLU A 17 11.60 -11.40 -17.14
CA GLU A 17 10.64 -11.75 -16.08
C GLU A 17 10.76 -10.79 -14.88
N PHE A 18 11.99 -10.50 -14.45
CA PHE A 18 12.24 -9.66 -13.28
C PHE A 18 12.12 -8.15 -13.56
N HIS A 19 12.35 -7.71 -14.80
CA HIS A 19 12.23 -6.29 -15.16
C HIS A 19 10.79 -5.75 -14.93
N PRO A 20 9.72 -6.45 -15.36
CA PRO A 20 8.34 -6.09 -15.01
C PRO A 20 8.08 -6.00 -13.51
N PHE A 21 8.69 -6.83 -12.66
CA PHE A 21 8.52 -6.70 -11.20
C PHE A 21 9.00 -5.34 -10.70
N ALA A 22 10.17 -4.89 -11.17
CA ALA A 22 10.70 -3.58 -10.84
C ALA A 22 9.80 -2.45 -11.39
N THR A 23 9.32 -2.58 -12.63
CA THR A 23 8.41 -1.60 -13.24
C THR A 23 7.09 -1.50 -12.48
N LEU A 24 6.49 -2.63 -12.11
CA LEU A 24 5.26 -2.68 -11.31
C LEU A 24 5.41 -1.91 -10.00
N LEU A 25 6.53 -2.07 -9.28
CA LEU A 25 6.78 -1.37 -8.03
C LEU A 25 7.09 0.12 -8.23
N LYS A 26 7.82 0.49 -9.29
CA LYS A 26 8.10 1.89 -9.63
C LYS A 26 6.83 2.69 -9.93
N GLU A 27 5.85 2.09 -10.58
CA GLU A 27 4.54 2.71 -10.80
C GLU A 27 3.82 3.01 -9.49
N GLU A 28 3.93 2.11 -8.51
CA GLU A 28 3.25 2.28 -7.22
C GLU A 28 3.88 3.38 -6.37
N ILE A 29 5.19 3.63 -6.48
CA ILE A 29 5.84 4.79 -5.85
C ILE A 29 5.16 6.09 -6.31
N LYS A 30 4.96 6.25 -7.63
CA LYS A 30 4.29 7.44 -8.19
C LYS A 30 2.84 7.53 -7.71
N ASN A 31 2.13 6.40 -7.70
CA ASN A 31 0.74 6.36 -7.25
C ASN A 31 0.60 6.74 -5.77
N LEU A 32 1.47 6.22 -4.91
CA LEU A 32 1.46 6.49 -3.47
C LEU A 32 1.83 7.94 -3.16
N HIS A 33 2.81 8.51 -3.86
CA HIS A 33 3.14 9.93 -3.71
C HIS A 33 1.93 10.81 -4.02
N ARG A 34 1.30 10.61 -5.20
CA ARG A 34 0.10 11.35 -5.58
C ARG A 34 -1.05 11.16 -4.59
N ALA A 35 -1.29 9.95 -4.11
CA ALA A 35 -2.34 9.71 -3.13
C ALA A 35 -2.03 10.39 -1.78
N SER A 36 -0.77 10.40 -1.36
CA SER A 36 -0.34 11.02 -0.11
C SER A 36 -0.45 12.55 -0.12
N GLU A 37 -0.46 13.19 -1.30
CA GLU A 37 -0.63 14.64 -1.42
C GLU A 37 -1.97 15.11 -0.84
N LEU A 38 -3.01 14.27 -0.89
CA LEU A 38 -4.32 14.55 -0.33
C LEU A 38 -4.30 14.72 1.21
N LEU A 39 -3.29 14.15 1.89
CA LEU A 39 -3.16 14.26 3.35
C LEU A 39 -2.57 15.61 3.80
N PHE A 40 -2.10 16.44 2.85
CA PHE A 40 -1.55 17.75 3.20
C PHE A 40 -2.62 18.82 3.37
N GLU A 41 -3.84 18.58 2.91
CA GLU A 41 -4.97 19.43 3.22
C GLU A 41 -5.42 19.21 4.67
N VAL A 42 -5.48 20.29 5.46
CA VAL A 42 -5.79 20.22 6.89
C VAL A 42 -6.89 21.20 7.30
N ASN A 43 -7.77 20.74 8.18
CA ASN A 43 -8.93 21.50 8.67
C ASN A 43 -8.64 22.30 9.97
N LEU A 44 -7.38 22.61 10.28
CA LEU A 44 -7.04 23.34 11.50
C LEU A 44 -7.75 24.70 11.57
N GLY A 45 -8.47 24.93 12.68
CA GLY A 45 -9.34 26.11 12.84
C GLY A 45 -10.82 25.84 12.51
N ALA A 46 -11.18 24.63 12.05
CA ALA A 46 -12.56 24.18 11.92
C ALA A 46 -13.31 24.23 13.26
N THR A 47 -12.62 23.87 14.35
CA THR A 47 -13.16 23.67 15.70
C THR A 47 -14.15 22.52 15.76
N ALA A 48 -15.35 22.71 16.31
CA ALA A 48 -16.26 21.60 16.58
C ALA A 48 -16.89 21.00 15.31
N ILE A 49 -17.31 21.85 14.37
CA ILE A 49 -18.13 21.46 13.21
C ILE A 49 -17.76 22.26 11.93
N GLY A 50 -16.54 22.77 11.84
CA GLY A 50 -16.08 23.57 10.70
C GLY A 50 -16.45 25.05 10.69
N THR A 51 -17.36 25.50 11.56
CA THR A 51 -17.87 26.88 11.59
C THR A 51 -16.88 27.91 12.13
N ARG A 52 -15.69 27.50 12.57
CA ARG A 52 -14.68 28.37 13.18
C ARG A 52 -15.15 29.03 14.49
N PHE A 53 -16.16 28.45 15.17
CA PHE A 53 -16.63 28.97 16.44
C PHE A 53 -15.49 29.05 17.46
N ASN A 54 -15.34 30.19 18.15
CA ASN A 54 -14.21 30.48 19.03
C ASN A 54 -12.82 30.46 18.37
N THR A 55 -12.72 30.63 17.05
CA THR A 55 -11.44 30.79 16.34
C THR A 55 -11.15 32.27 16.07
N ALA A 56 -9.98 32.73 16.50
CA ALA A 56 -9.55 34.10 16.22
C ALA A 56 -9.34 34.33 14.71
N ALA A 57 -9.61 35.55 14.23
CA ALA A 57 -9.32 35.93 12.86
C ALA A 57 -7.84 35.72 12.53
N GLY A 58 -7.54 35.13 11.37
CA GLY A 58 -6.19 34.82 10.92
C GLY A 58 -5.55 33.57 11.56
N TYR A 59 -6.24 32.88 12.49
CA TYR A 59 -5.69 31.70 13.16
C TYR A 59 -5.34 30.56 12.18
N GLN A 60 -6.24 30.21 11.25
CA GLN A 60 -6.04 29.11 10.30
C GLN A 60 -4.77 29.31 9.46
N GLU A 61 -4.61 30.48 8.85
CA GLU A 61 -3.43 30.78 8.04
C GLU A 61 -2.14 30.69 8.86
N LEU A 62 -2.15 31.26 10.07
CA LEU A 62 -1.00 31.23 10.95
C LEU A 62 -0.65 29.81 11.41
N VAL A 63 -1.64 29.02 11.86
CA VAL A 63 -1.39 27.69 12.41
C VAL A 63 -0.96 26.70 11.33
N VAL A 64 -1.55 26.75 10.14
CA VAL A 64 -1.15 25.87 9.02
C VAL A 64 0.26 26.22 8.54
N LYS A 65 0.59 27.52 8.42
CA LYS A 65 1.95 27.96 8.10
C LYS A 65 2.97 27.49 9.14
N LYS A 66 2.61 27.53 10.42
CA LYS A 66 3.46 27.03 11.50
C LYS A 66 3.60 25.51 11.46
N LEU A 67 2.52 24.78 11.19
CA LEU A 67 2.53 23.34 11.00
C LEU A 67 3.49 22.96 9.87
N ALA A 68 3.31 23.54 8.68
CA ALA A 68 4.18 23.31 7.53
C ALA A 68 5.66 23.60 7.83
N LYS A 69 5.94 24.66 8.59
CA LYS A 69 7.31 25.00 9.02
C LYS A 69 7.91 23.96 9.97
N VAL A 70 7.13 23.45 10.92
CA VAL A 70 7.63 22.50 11.93
C VAL A 70 7.78 21.10 11.35
N THR A 71 6.85 20.67 10.50
CA THR A 71 6.88 19.33 9.89
C THR A 71 7.78 19.26 8.66
N GLY A 72 8.02 20.39 7.98
CA GLY A 72 8.65 20.42 6.67
C GLY A 72 7.77 19.87 5.55
N LEU A 73 6.48 19.64 5.81
CA LEU A 73 5.51 19.13 4.85
C LEU A 73 4.71 20.29 4.23
N PRO A 74 4.24 20.16 2.97
CA PRO A 74 3.52 21.21 2.26
C PRO A 74 2.05 21.29 2.70
N CYS A 75 1.79 21.40 4.00
CA CYS A 75 0.44 21.47 4.54
C CYS A 75 -0.28 22.74 4.06
N ILE A 76 -1.52 22.59 3.61
CA ILE A 76 -2.38 23.66 3.11
C ILE A 76 -3.72 23.66 3.87
N PRO A 77 -4.36 24.82 4.08
CA PRO A 77 -5.68 24.86 4.70
C PRO A 77 -6.73 24.25 3.77
N ALA A 78 -7.69 23.52 4.33
CA ALA A 78 -8.87 23.05 3.59
C ALA A 78 -9.70 24.22 3.04
N GLU A 79 -10.27 24.02 1.85
CA GLU A 79 -11.08 25.02 1.14
C GLU A 79 -12.37 25.31 1.90
N ASP A 80 -13.06 24.26 2.35
CA ASP A 80 -14.25 24.33 3.18
C ASP A 80 -14.03 23.53 4.47
N LEU A 81 -14.06 24.23 5.62
CA LEU A 81 -13.86 23.61 6.92
C LEU A 81 -15.06 22.80 7.39
N ILE A 82 -16.27 23.08 6.92
CA ILE A 82 -17.47 22.32 7.28
C ILE A 82 -17.41 20.96 6.59
N GLU A 83 -17.07 20.92 5.32
CA GLU A 83 -16.86 19.69 4.55
C GLU A 83 -15.70 18.86 5.14
N ALA A 84 -14.53 19.49 5.31
CA ALA A 84 -13.33 18.82 5.77
C ALA A 84 -13.38 18.35 7.24
N THR A 85 -14.42 18.71 8.00
CA THR A 85 -14.61 18.18 9.36
C THR A 85 -15.17 16.75 9.32
N SER A 86 -16.02 16.44 8.34
CA SER A 86 -16.61 15.10 8.16
C SER A 86 -15.90 14.25 7.09
N ASP A 87 -15.09 14.84 6.22
CA ASP A 87 -14.51 14.11 5.09
C ASP A 87 -13.42 13.10 5.52
N CYS A 88 -13.56 11.88 5.00
CA CYS A 88 -12.60 10.79 5.13
C CYS A 88 -12.05 10.31 3.77
N GLY A 89 -12.33 11.02 2.68
CA GLY A 89 -11.99 10.65 1.30
C GLY A 89 -10.49 10.49 1.06
N ALA A 90 -9.67 11.35 1.70
CA ALA A 90 -8.21 11.25 1.62
C ALA A 90 -7.70 9.90 2.18
N TYR A 91 -8.24 9.44 3.31
CA TYR A 91 -7.83 8.16 3.93
C TYR A 91 -8.20 6.96 3.06
N ILE A 92 -9.41 6.98 2.46
CA ILE A 92 -9.85 5.94 1.52
C ILE A 92 -8.89 5.88 0.33
N THR A 93 -8.56 7.03 -0.26
CA THR A 93 -7.72 7.09 -1.47
C THR A 93 -6.30 6.63 -1.20
N VAL A 94 -5.71 7.05 -0.09
CA VAL A 94 -4.38 6.60 0.36
C VAL A 94 -4.37 5.10 0.58
N HIS A 95 -5.34 4.57 1.32
CA HIS A 95 -5.38 3.15 1.63
C HIS A 95 -5.65 2.29 0.38
N ALA A 96 -6.47 2.76 -0.55
CA ALA A 96 -6.67 2.11 -1.84
C ALA A 96 -5.36 2.02 -2.66
N GLY A 97 -4.51 3.05 -2.57
CA GLY A 97 -3.14 3.01 -3.11
C GLY A 97 -2.27 1.93 -2.47
N LEU A 98 -2.34 1.78 -1.14
CA LEU A 98 -1.62 0.71 -0.42
C LEU A 98 -2.15 -0.69 -0.80
N LYS A 99 -3.47 -0.86 -0.93
CA LYS A 99 -4.08 -2.09 -1.42
C LYS A 99 -3.55 -2.46 -2.80
N ARG A 100 -3.49 -1.51 -3.73
CA ARG A 100 -2.99 -1.74 -5.10
C ARG A 100 -1.55 -2.23 -5.09
N LEU A 101 -0.68 -1.61 -4.29
CA LEU A 101 0.69 -2.08 -4.07
C LEU A 101 0.70 -3.51 -3.49
N ALA A 102 -0.11 -3.78 -2.47
CA ALA A 102 -0.18 -5.10 -1.84
C ALA A 102 -0.58 -6.21 -2.83
N VAL A 103 -1.54 -5.95 -3.72
CA VAL A 103 -1.94 -6.90 -4.77
C VAL A 103 -0.77 -7.20 -5.71
N LYS A 104 -0.06 -6.18 -6.20
CA LYS A 104 1.09 -6.35 -7.09
C LYS A 104 2.25 -7.09 -6.40
N LEU A 105 2.56 -6.73 -5.16
CA LEU A 105 3.63 -7.35 -4.38
C LEU A 105 3.32 -8.83 -4.05
N SER A 106 2.06 -9.13 -3.73
CA SER A 106 1.60 -10.50 -3.51
C SER A 106 1.74 -11.35 -4.77
N LYS A 107 1.42 -10.81 -5.95
CA LYS A 107 1.65 -11.49 -7.24
C LYS A 107 3.12 -11.82 -7.44
N ILE A 108 4.03 -10.86 -7.24
CA ILE A 108 5.49 -11.09 -7.35
C ILE A 108 5.93 -12.22 -6.40
N CYS A 109 5.44 -12.20 -5.15
CA CYS A 109 5.76 -13.25 -4.18
C CYS A 109 5.23 -14.63 -4.62
N ASN A 110 4.04 -14.68 -5.22
CA ASN A 110 3.48 -15.92 -5.76
C ASN A 110 4.35 -16.48 -6.90
N ASP A 111 4.83 -15.62 -7.80
CA ASP A 111 5.73 -16.04 -8.88
C ASP A 111 7.05 -16.58 -8.31
N LEU A 112 7.67 -15.88 -7.36
CA LEU A 112 8.91 -16.34 -6.73
C LEU A 112 8.74 -17.71 -6.06
N ARG A 113 7.60 -17.95 -5.40
CA ARG A 113 7.27 -19.25 -4.79
C ARG A 113 7.07 -20.34 -5.85
N LEU A 114 6.38 -20.03 -6.95
CA LEU A 114 6.13 -20.98 -8.02
C LEU A 114 7.42 -21.33 -8.78
N LEU A 115 8.22 -20.33 -9.15
CA LEU A 115 9.50 -20.52 -9.85
C LEU A 115 10.53 -21.27 -9.00
N SER A 116 10.49 -21.12 -7.68
CA SER A 116 11.38 -21.82 -6.74
C SER A 116 10.86 -23.20 -6.29
N SER A 117 9.65 -23.61 -6.73
CA SER A 117 9.07 -24.90 -6.38
C SER A 117 10.00 -26.04 -6.79
N SER A 118 10.44 -26.85 -5.82
CA SER A 118 11.60 -27.75 -5.97
C SER A 118 11.61 -28.78 -4.82
N PRO A 119 12.58 -29.72 -4.69
CA PRO A 119 13.79 -29.90 -5.50
C PRO A 119 13.59 -30.68 -6.81
N ARG A 120 12.57 -31.56 -6.90
CA ARG A 120 12.43 -32.50 -8.04
C ARG A 120 11.08 -32.47 -8.75
N ALA A 121 10.00 -32.14 -8.03
CA ALA A 121 8.61 -32.21 -8.51
C ALA A 121 7.98 -30.83 -8.70
N GLY A 122 8.80 -29.83 -9.04
CA GLY A 122 8.37 -28.45 -9.29
C GLY A 122 9.14 -27.85 -10.46
N LEU A 123 9.08 -26.53 -10.62
CA LEU A 123 9.72 -25.82 -11.74
C LEU A 123 11.24 -25.67 -11.56
N LYS A 124 11.70 -25.36 -10.34
CA LYS A 124 13.11 -25.16 -9.97
C LYS A 124 13.88 -24.24 -10.93
N GLU A 125 13.23 -23.17 -11.40
CA GLU A 125 13.83 -22.20 -12.33
C GLU A 125 14.71 -21.16 -11.61
N ILE A 126 14.48 -20.94 -10.31
CA ILE A 126 15.30 -20.07 -9.45
C ILE A 126 15.64 -20.73 -8.11
N ASN A 127 16.67 -20.23 -7.45
CA ASN A 127 17.03 -20.59 -6.08
C ASN A 127 16.80 -19.38 -5.17
N LEU A 128 15.92 -19.54 -4.18
CA LEU A 128 15.77 -18.55 -3.11
C LEU A 128 16.75 -18.86 -1.97
N PRO A 129 17.25 -17.85 -1.25
CA PRO A 129 18.10 -18.06 -0.08
C PRO A 129 17.42 -18.93 0.97
N GLU A 130 18.17 -19.88 1.52
CA GLU A 130 17.69 -20.81 2.54
C GLU A 130 17.77 -20.17 3.93
N LEU A 131 16.65 -19.68 4.46
CA LEU A 131 16.66 -18.93 5.73
C LEU A 131 16.30 -19.76 6.97
N GLN A 132 15.63 -20.90 6.78
CA GLN A 132 15.27 -21.80 7.87
C GLN A 132 14.96 -23.20 7.35
N ALA A 133 15.07 -24.20 8.24
CA ALA A 133 14.56 -25.54 7.97
C ALA A 133 13.04 -25.47 7.72
N GLY A 134 12.61 -26.03 6.60
CA GLY A 134 11.23 -26.03 6.15
C GLY A 134 10.36 -27.10 6.79
N SER A 135 10.96 -28.09 7.47
CA SER A 135 10.24 -29.13 8.20
C SER A 135 11.14 -29.81 9.21
N SER A 136 10.56 -30.18 10.36
CA SER A 136 11.23 -30.98 11.39
C SER A 136 11.46 -32.44 11.00
N ILE A 137 10.71 -32.97 10.01
CA ILE A 137 10.76 -34.39 9.62
C ILE A 137 11.43 -34.65 8.27
N MET A 138 11.56 -33.63 7.42
CA MET A 138 12.20 -33.76 6.10
C MET A 138 13.56 -33.05 6.13
N PRO A 139 14.66 -33.79 6.32
CA PRO A 139 16.00 -33.23 6.27
C PRO A 139 16.23 -32.46 4.97
N ALA A 140 16.87 -31.29 5.06
CA ALA A 140 17.19 -30.40 3.94
C ALA A 140 15.98 -29.83 3.17
N LYS A 141 14.73 -30.02 3.62
CA LYS A 141 13.59 -29.28 3.05
C LYS A 141 13.70 -27.82 3.47
N VAL A 142 13.60 -26.90 2.52
CA VAL A 142 13.57 -25.45 2.76
C VAL A 142 12.33 -24.86 2.08
N ASN A 143 11.64 -23.96 2.78
CA ASN A 143 10.42 -23.30 2.28
C ASN A 143 10.71 -21.83 1.90
N PRO A 144 9.96 -21.24 0.96
CA PRO A 144 10.09 -19.84 0.58
C PRO A 144 9.41 -18.90 1.60
N VAL A 145 9.89 -18.89 2.85
CA VAL A 145 9.20 -18.26 3.99
C VAL A 145 9.11 -16.74 3.90
N ILE A 146 10.02 -16.07 3.18
CA ILE A 146 9.97 -14.61 3.00
C ILE A 146 8.83 -14.20 2.08
N PRO A 147 8.71 -14.74 0.84
CA PRO A 147 7.51 -14.54 0.04
C PRO A 147 6.21 -14.90 0.79
N GLU A 148 6.20 -15.95 1.62
CA GLU A 148 5.03 -16.35 2.41
C GLU A 148 4.61 -15.30 3.45
N VAL A 149 5.55 -14.76 4.23
CA VAL A 149 5.22 -13.72 5.22
C VAL A 149 4.80 -12.42 4.53
N VAL A 150 5.39 -12.10 3.38
CA VAL A 150 4.97 -10.94 2.57
C VAL A 150 3.54 -11.14 2.04
N ASN A 151 3.19 -12.32 1.51
CA ASN A 151 1.80 -12.61 1.12
C ASN A 151 0.82 -12.37 2.28
N LYS A 152 1.14 -12.84 3.49
CA LYS A 152 0.30 -12.65 4.69
C LYS A 152 0.14 -11.16 5.04
N ALA A 153 1.22 -10.38 4.96
CA ALA A 153 1.16 -8.93 5.13
C ALA A 153 0.27 -8.27 4.08
N CYS A 154 0.38 -8.67 2.81
CA CYS A 154 -0.49 -8.18 1.73
C CYS A 154 -1.96 -8.51 1.97
N PHE A 155 -2.29 -9.72 2.44
CA PHE A 155 -3.67 -10.07 2.81
C PHE A 155 -4.20 -9.18 3.92
N LYS A 156 -3.37 -8.89 4.92
CA LYS A 156 -3.74 -7.99 6.02
C LYS A 156 -4.03 -6.58 5.52
N VAL A 157 -3.18 -6.03 4.64
CA VAL A 157 -3.42 -4.72 4.01
C VAL A 157 -4.74 -4.73 3.23
N ILE A 158 -5.00 -5.74 2.41
CA ILE A 158 -6.26 -5.83 1.64
C ILE A 158 -7.48 -5.88 2.58
N SER A 159 -7.41 -6.64 3.69
CA SER A 159 -8.50 -6.70 4.66
C SER A 159 -8.70 -5.37 5.42
N ASN A 160 -7.61 -4.66 5.72
CA ASN A 160 -7.68 -3.36 6.37
C ASN A 160 -8.33 -2.32 5.45
N ASP A 161 -8.14 -2.42 4.13
CA ASP A 161 -8.77 -1.52 3.14
C ASP A 161 -10.29 -1.59 3.20
N THR A 162 -10.85 -2.80 3.30
CA THR A 162 -12.29 -2.99 3.50
C THR A 162 -12.76 -2.37 4.81
N CYS A 163 -12.00 -2.53 5.89
CA CYS A 163 -12.31 -1.92 7.18
C CYS A 163 -12.33 -0.39 7.10
N VAL A 164 -11.29 0.22 6.50
CA VAL A 164 -11.20 1.67 6.27
C VAL A 164 -12.38 2.18 5.43
N THR A 165 -12.72 1.45 4.37
CA THR A 165 -13.84 1.82 3.49
C THR A 165 -15.17 1.84 4.25
N ILE A 166 -15.45 0.79 5.02
CA ILE A 166 -16.71 0.68 5.79
C ILE A 166 -16.74 1.73 6.91
N ALA A 167 -15.61 1.97 7.58
CA ALA A 167 -15.53 2.98 8.63
C ALA A 167 -15.80 4.39 8.09
N ALA A 168 -15.25 4.72 6.91
CA ALA A 168 -15.41 6.02 6.29
C ALA A 168 -16.81 6.25 5.72
N GLU A 169 -17.53 5.19 5.30
CA GLU A 169 -18.92 5.30 4.84
C GLU A 169 -19.89 5.64 5.99
N ALA A 170 -19.56 5.24 7.21
CA ALA A 170 -20.42 5.38 8.38
C ALA A 170 -20.43 6.79 9.02
N GLY A 171 -19.91 7.81 8.33
CA GLY A 171 -19.95 9.20 8.80
C GLY A 171 -21.39 9.69 9.03
N GLN A 172 -21.60 10.51 10.07
CA GLN A 172 -22.94 10.96 10.47
C GLN A 172 -22.95 12.45 10.74
N LEU A 173 -23.60 13.19 9.83
CA LEU A 173 -23.74 14.64 9.92
C LEU A 173 -22.36 15.34 9.86
N GLN A 174 -21.97 16.07 10.90
CA GLN A 174 -20.78 16.92 10.90
C GLN A 174 -19.48 16.17 11.29
N LEU A 175 -19.52 14.86 11.57
CA LEU A 175 -18.35 14.06 11.94
C LEU A 175 -18.47 12.59 11.51
#